data_AF-A0AAU3BXC6-F1
#
_entry.id   AF-A0AAU3BXC6-F1
#
_cell.length_a   1.000
_cell.length_b   1.000
_cell.length_c   1.000
_cell.angle_alpha   90.00
_cell.angle_beta   90.00
_cell.angle_gamma   90.00
#
_symmetry.space_group_name_H-M   'P 1'
#
loop_
_entity.id
_entity.type
_entity.pdbx_description
1 polymer ?
#
loop_
_entity_poly.entity_id
_entity_poly.type
_entity_poly.pdbx_seq_one_letter_code
_entity_poly.pdbx_strand_id
1 'polypeptide(L)'
;MATQNSAIRRLGSVARAGLGVAAHAVTDRRSRQRRRAVLTEQHRLHFDLLCKAMDDPTLAAVLNTYETEIDPEKQRQYLFANALYVNALYFHRIGALTRAELHGHLRIMCQNRIFREYWVATEHHRQSLPDSSDEAQLGRMMDTLIQDQTDADADEWWVVGEPDEG
;
A
#
# COMPACT_ATOMS: atom_id res chain seq x y z
N MET A 1 -23.27 -11.04 66.29
CA MET A 1 -23.04 -9.70 65.70
C MET A 1 -21.93 -9.82 64.68
N ALA A 2 -22.28 -9.85 63.40
CA ALA A 2 -21.34 -9.92 62.30
C ALA A 2 -21.91 -9.10 61.13
N THR A 3 -21.03 -8.78 60.18
CA THR A 3 -21.27 -8.15 58.87
C THR A 3 -21.46 -6.63 58.86
N GLN A 4 -20.33 -5.91 58.77
CA GLN A 4 -20.21 -4.69 57.98
C GLN A 4 -18.72 -4.37 57.76
N ASN A 5 -18.12 -4.92 56.69
CA ASN A 5 -16.82 -4.41 56.21
C ASN A 5 -16.46 -4.79 54.76
N SER A 6 -17.42 -5.25 53.93
CA SER A 6 -17.12 -5.69 52.55
C SER A 6 -17.48 -4.67 51.45
N ALA A 7 -18.19 -3.58 51.76
CA ALA A 7 -18.76 -2.70 50.73
C ALA A 7 -17.76 -1.71 50.09
N ILE A 8 -16.67 -1.35 50.77
CA ILE A 8 -15.77 -0.26 50.31
C ILE A 8 -14.71 -0.75 49.30
N ARG A 9 -14.47 -2.07 49.19
CA ARG A 9 -13.43 -2.62 48.30
C ARG A 9 -13.85 -2.80 46.83
N ARG A 10 -15.14 -2.65 46.48
CA ARG A 10 -15.64 -2.94 45.11
C ARG A 10 -15.69 -1.74 44.15
N LEU A 11 -15.62 -0.50 44.63
CA LEU A 11 -15.71 0.70 43.78
C LEU A 11 -14.36 1.15 43.17
N GLY A 12 -13.23 0.74 43.75
CA GLY A 12 -11.90 1.14 43.26
C GLY A 12 -11.38 0.37 42.03
N SER A 13 -12.05 -0.71 41.62
CA SER A 13 -11.59 -1.59 40.54
C SER A 13 -12.06 -1.13 39.15
N VAL A 14 -13.25 -0.55 39.05
CA VAL A 14 -13.86 -0.18 37.74
C VAL A 14 -13.24 1.11 37.19
N ALA A 15 -12.97 2.09 38.05
CA ALA A 15 -12.33 3.35 37.65
C ALA A 15 -10.88 3.16 37.16
N ARG A 16 -10.11 2.23 37.76
CA ARG A 16 -8.75 1.91 37.30
C ARG A 16 -8.74 1.15 35.97
N ALA A 17 -9.70 0.25 35.74
CA ALA A 17 -9.81 -0.47 34.48
C ALA A 17 -10.15 0.46 33.31
N GLY A 18 -11.08 1.40 33.49
CA GLY A 18 -11.43 2.39 32.45
C GLY A 18 -10.29 3.35 32.09
N LEU A 19 -9.53 3.81 33.09
CA LEU A 19 -8.33 4.65 32.88
C LEU A 19 -7.21 3.90 32.18
N GLY A 20 -6.99 2.62 32.51
CA GLY A 20 -6.01 1.77 31.82
C GLY A 20 -6.37 1.56 30.34
N VAL A 21 -7.63 1.25 30.05
CA VAL A 21 -8.13 1.09 28.67
C VAL A 21 -8.03 2.41 27.88
N ALA A 22 -8.42 3.54 28.46
CA ALA A 22 -8.30 4.84 27.81
C ALA A 22 -6.84 5.26 27.59
N ALA A 23 -5.95 5.02 28.56
CA ALA A 23 -4.52 5.28 28.41
C ALA A 23 -3.90 4.41 27.31
N HIS A 24 -4.22 3.13 27.27
CA HIS A 24 -3.79 2.23 26.20
C HIS A 24 -4.30 2.68 24.84
N ALA A 25 -5.58 3.04 24.71
CA ALA A 25 -6.14 3.55 23.46
C ALA A 25 -5.46 4.85 22.98
N VAL A 26 -5.13 5.76 23.89
CA VAL A 26 -4.39 7.00 23.56
C VAL A 26 -2.96 6.70 23.14
N THR A 27 -2.26 5.80 23.83
CA THR A 27 -0.90 5.40 23.46
C THR A 27 -0.86 4.68 22.11
N ASP A 28 -1.82 3.81 21.84
CA ASP A 28 -1.95 3.10 20.57
C ASP A 28 -2.28 4.08 19.43
N ARG A 29 -3.22 5.02 19.65
CA ARG A 29 -3.51 6.08 18.68
C ARG A 29 -2.28 6.94 18.38
N ARG A 30 -1.51 7.34 19.39
CA ARG A 30 -0.25 8.10 19.21
C ARG A 30 0.81 7.28 18.47
N SER A 31 0.95 6.00 18.79
CA SER A 31 1.85 5.07 18.10
C SER A 31 1.50 4.96 16.61
N ARG A 32 0.22 4.73 16.29
CA ARG A 32 -0.29 4.68 14.91
C ARG A 32 -0.07 5.99 14.16
N GLN A 33 -0.33 7.13 14.79
CA GLN A 33 -0.09 8.45 14.20
C GLN A 33 1.40 8.68 13.91
N ARG A 34 2.29 8.32 14.85
CA ARG A 34 3.74 8.40 14.65
C ARG A 34 4.19 7.48 13.51
N ARG A 35 3.70 6.24 13.47
CA ARG A 35 4.00 5.29 12.39
C ARG A 35 3.56 5.82 11.03
N ARG A 36 2.36 6.40 10.94
CA ARG A 36 1.88 7.06 9.72
C ARG A 36 2.78 8.21 9.29
N ALA A 37 3.16 9.10 10.22
CA ALA A 37 4.05 10.22 9.91
C ALA A 37 5.43 9.74 9.40
N VAL A 38 6.00 8.70 10.03
CA VAL A 38 7.26 8.09 9.58
C VAL A 38 7.10 7.47 8.19
N LEU A 39 6.00 6.78 7.91
CA LEU A 39 5.73 6.20 6.60
C LEU A 39 5.57 7.28 5.51
N THR A 40 4.89 8.39 5.81
CA THR A 40 4.76 9.52 4.87
C THR A 40 6.12 10.14 4.57
N GLU A 41 6.98 10.34 5.56
CA GLU A 41 8.32 10.90 5.32
C GLU A 41 9.22 9.92 4.55
N GLN A 42 9.16 8.62 4.86
CA GLN A 42 9.82 7.58 4.08
C GLN A 42 9.36 7.59 2.61
N HIS A 43 8.06 7.70 2.38
CA HIS A 43 7.50 7.80 1.03
C HIS A 43 8.02 9.05 0.30
N ARG A 44 8.04 10.20 0.98
CA ARG A 44 8.55 11.46 0.42
C ARG A 44 10.02 11.35 0.02
N LEU A 45 10.85 10.78 0.90
CA LEU A 45 12.28 10.55 0.61
C LEU A 45 12.47 9.57 -0.56
N HIS A 46 11.68 8.50 -0.63
CA HIS A 46 11.73 7.56 -1.74
C HIS A 46 11.38 8.24 -3.06
N PHE A 47 10.31 9.04 -3.08
CA PHE A 47 9.91 9.79 -4.25
C PHE A 47 10.99 10.80 -4.68
N ASP A 48 11.59 11.52 -3.72
CA ASP A 48 12.70 12.45 -4.00
C ASP A 48 13.91 11.72 -4.65
N LEU A 49 14.22 10.49 -4.21
CA LEU A 49 15.27 9.67 -4.81
C LEU A 49 14.90 9.20 -6.24
N LEU A 50 13.65 8.81 -6.47
CA LEU A 50 13.18 8.47 -7.81
C LEU A 50 13.25 9.67 -8.76
N CYS A 51 12.85 10.86 -8.32
CA CYS A 51 12.99 12.08 -9.12
C CYS A 51 14.44 12.35 -9.53
N LYS A 52 15.37 12.25 -8.58
CA LYS A 52 16.81 12.39 -8.87
C LYS A 52 17.30 11.35 -9.88
N ALA A 53 16.85 10.10 -9.75
CA ALA A 53 17.18 9.05 -10.70
C ALA A 53 16.56 9.28 -12.08
N MET A 54 15.38 9.90 -12.16
CA MET A 54 14.77 10.27 -13.44
C MET A 54 15.55 11.39 -14.16
N ASP A 55 16.16 12.31 -13.41
CA ASP A 55 16.93 13.44 -13.96
C ASP A 55 18.37 13.06 -14.36
N ASP A 56 18.98 12.08 -13.70
CA ASP A 56 20.35 11.63 -13.96
C ASP A 56 20.40 10.13 -14.35
N PRO A 57 20.66 9.80 -15.64
CA PRO A 57 20.79 8.41 -16.10
C PRO A 57 21.85 7.60 -15.34
N THR A 58 22.88 8.25 -14.80
CA THR A 58 23.93 7.60 -14.00
C THR A 58 23.38 7.10 -12.67
N LEU A 59 22.47 7.87 -12.05
CA LEU A 59 21.76 7.46 -10.84
C LEU A 59 20.66 6.44 -11.16
N ALA A 60 19.99 6.57 -12.31
CA ALA A 60 19.03 5.59 -12.79
C ALA A 60 19.64 4.19 -12.90
N ALA A 61 20.90 4.09 -13.35
CA ALA A 61 21.60 2.82 -13.51
C ALA A 61 21.68 1.98 -12.21
N VAL A 62 21.71 2.61 -11.03
CA VAL A 62 21.67 1.91 -9.74
C VAL A 62 20.34 1.18 -9.53
N LEU A 63 19.26 1.71 -10.10
CA LEU A 63 17.92 1.16 -10.03
C LEU A 63 17.61 0.23 -11.22
N ASN A 64 18.57 -0.01 -12.12
CA ASN A 64 18.41 -0.94 -13.22
C ASN A 64 18.59 -2.39 -12.74
N THR A 65 17.50 -2.96 -12.25
CA THR A 65 17.42 -4.37 -11.84
C THR A 65 16.71 -5.23 -12.89
N TYR A 66 16.48 -4.68 -14.09
CA TYR A 66 15.75 -5.37 -15.15
C TYR A 66 16.65 -6.40 -15.83
N GLU A 67 16.09 -7.53 -16.22
CA GLU A 67 16.85 -8.60 -16.90
C GLU A 67 17.25 -8.25 -18.33
N THR A 68 16.52 -7.32 -18.95
CA THR A 68 16.77 -6.85 -20.31
C THR A 68 17.40 -5.47 -20.29
N GLU A 69 18.28 -5.17 -21.25
CA GLU A 69 18.75 -3.81 -21.46
C GLU A 69 17.58 -2.89 -21.85
N ILE A 70 17.41 -1.82 -21.08
CA ILE A 70 16.34 -0.83 -21.28
C ILE A 70 16.99 0.50 -21.65
N ASP A 71 16.49 1.12 -22.72
CA ASP A 71 16.88 2.48 -23.09
C ASP A 71 16.60 3.47 -21.93
N PRO A 72 17.46 4.48 -21.70
CA PRO A 72 17.26 5.48 -20.65
C PRO A 72 15.87 6.14 -20.61
N GLU A 73 15.21 6.34 -21.76
CA GLU A 73 13.85 6.87 -21.79
C GLU A 73 12.84 5.92 -21.17
N LYS A 74 12.90 4.65 -21.56
CA LYS A 74 12.01 3.62 -21.05
C LYS A 74 12.30 3.32 -19.57
N GLN A 75 13.55 3.44 -19.16
CA GLN A 75 13.93 3.37 -17.75
C GLN A 75 13.26 4.47 -16.91
N ARG A 76 13.23 5.73 -17.39
CA ARG A 76 12.50 6.82 -16.70
C ARG A 76 11.01 6.53 -16.60
N GLN A 77 10.41 5.99 -17.67
CA GLN A 77 8.99 5.61 -17.65
C GLN A 77 8.71 4.52 -16.62
N TYR A 78 9.60 3.53 -16.48
CA TYR A 78 9.47 2.46 -15.49
C TYR A 78 9.66 2.98 -14.06
N LEU A 79 10.61 3.89 -13.83
CA LEU A 79 10.77 4.56 -12.54
C LEU A 79 9.50 5.35 -12.16
N PHE A 80 8.88 6.02 -13.12
CA PHE A 80 7.62 6.72 -12.90
C PHE A 80 6.47 5.75 -12.63
N ALA A 81 6.38 4.62 -13.36
CA ALA A 81 5.40 3.57 -13.10
C ALA A 81 5.55 2.99 -11.68
N ASN A 82 6.79 2.72 -11.24
CA ASN A 82 7.08 2.33 -9.87
C ASN A 82 6.61 3.39 -8.86
N ALA A 83 6.87 4.67 -9.12
CA ALA A 83 6.42 5.76 -8.25
C ALA A 83 4.89 5.77 -8.10
N LEU A 84 4.15 5.60 -9.21
CA LEU A 84 2.68 5.54 -9.17
C LEU A 84 2.18 4.33 -8.37
N TYR A 85 2.77 3.15 -8.60
CA TYR A 85 2.41 1.91 -7.89
C TYR A 85 2.65 2.03 -6.38
N VAL A 86 3.86 2.47 -6.00
CA VAL A 86 4.24 2.65 -4.60
C VAL A 86 3.34 3.69 -3.93
N ASN A 87 2.99 4.78 -4.64
CA ASN A 87 2.07 5.79 -4.12
C ASN A 87 0.67 5.19 -3.83
N ALA A 88 0.12 4.39 -4.74
CA ALA A 88 -1.15 3.69 -4.52
C ALA A 88 -1.10 2.76 -3.29
N LEU A 89 0.00 2.01 -3.12
CA LEU A 89 0.24 1.17 -1.94
C LEU A 89 0.30 2.00 -0.64
N TYR A 90 0.97 3.17 -0.67
CA TYR A 90 1.03 4.05 0.50
C TYR A 90 -0.33 4.65 0.85
N PHE A 91 -1.11 5.09 -0.13
CA PHE A 91 -2.47 5.57 0.10
C PHE A 91 -3.36 4.51 0.76
N HIS A 92 -3.23 3.26 0.33
CA HIS A 92 -3.90 2.14 0.98
C HIS A 92 -3.43 1.95 2.43
N ARG A 93 -2.12 1.87 2.67
CA ARG A 93 -1.52 1.65 4.01
C ARG A 93 -1.87 2.73 5.03
N ILE A 94 -2.03 3.98 4.61
CA ILE A 94 -2.43 5.06 5.51
C ILE A 94 -3.94 5.13 5.72
N GLY A 95 -4.72 4.44 4.88
CA GLY A 95 -6.18 4.42 4.88
C GLY A 95 -6.81 5.62 4.16
N ALA A 96 -6.11 6.21 3.21
CA ALA A 96 -6.61 7.31 2.38
C ALA A 96 -7.48 6.82 1.21
N LEU A 97 -7.27 5.58 0.76
CA LEU A 97 -8.10 4.90 -0.23
C LEU A 97 -8.68 3.64 0.38
N THR A 98 -9.98 3.45 0.21
CA THR A 98 -10.65 2.17 0.43
C THR A 98 -10.15 1.13 -0.58
N ARG A 99 -10.40 -0.15 -0.32
CA ARG A 99 -10.00 -1.23 -1.24
C ARG A 99 -10.69 -1.12 -2.60
N ALA A 100 -11.95 -0.69 -2.62
CA ALA A 100 -12.72 -0.48 -3.85
C ALA A 100 -12.16 0.70 -4.68
N GLU A 101 -11.85 1.82 -4.03
CA GLU A 101 -11.23 2.97 -4.72
C GLU A 101 -9.84 2.62 -5.26
N LEU A 102 -9.06 1.86 -4.48
CA LEU A 102 -7.75 1.37 -4.91
C LEU A 102 -7.87 0.47 -6.14
N HIS A 103 -8.80 -0.47 -6.13
CA HIS A 103 -9.09 -1.35 -7.27
C HIS A 103 -9.41 -0.55 -8.54
N GLY A 104 -10.31 0.45 -8.42
CA GLY A 104 -10.65 1.33 -9.53
C GLY A 104 -9.45 2.13 -10.07
N HIS A 105 -8.60 2.65 -9.17
CA HIS A 105 -7.40 3.39 -9.51
C HIS A 105 -6.38 2.52 -10.26
N LEU A 106 -6.11 1.33 -9.74
CA LEU A 106 -5.19 0.37 -10.33
C LEU A 106 -5.65 -0.13 -11.70
N ARG A 107 -6.96 -0.34 -11.87
CA ARG A 107 -7.54 -0.74 -13.15
C ARG A 107 -7.25 0.28 -14.27
N ILE A 108 -7.33 1.58 -13.96
CA ILE A 108 -6.98 2.64 -14.92
C ILE A 108 -5.47 2.61 -15.22
N MET A 109 -4.63 2.38 -14.22
CA MET A 109 -3.18 2.25 -14.44
C MET A 109 -2.84 1.08 -15.36
N CYS A 110 -3.53 -0.06 -15.19
CA CYS A 110 -3.33 -1.25 -16.01
C CYS A 110 -3.64 -1.01 -17.50
N GLN A 111 -4.53 -0.07 -17.85
CA GLN A 111 -4.80 0.29 -19.25
C GLN A 111 -3.57 0.83 -19.99
N ASN A 112 -2.61 1.41 -19.27
CA ASN A 112 -1.40 1.94 -19.87
C ASN A 112 -0.43 0.81 -20.25
N ARG A 113 -0.11 0.70 -21.55
CA ARG A 113 0.82 -0.33 -22.07
C ARG A 113 2.18 -0.30 -21.39
N ILE A 114 2.77 0.88 -21.18
CA ILE A 114 4.09 1.02 -20.56
C ILE A 114 4.06 0.52 -19.12
N PHE A 115 2.97 0.80 -18.41
CA PHE A 115 2.78 0.28 -17.05
C PHE A 115 2.72 -1.27 -17.04
N ARG A 116 2.01 -1.90 -17.98
CA ARG A 116 1.97 -3.37 -18.09
C ARG A 116 3.34 -3.96 -18.41
N GLU A 117 4.10 -3.33 -19.29
CA GLU A 117 5.47 -3.76 -19.60
C GLU A 117 6.38 -3.64 -18.36
N TYR A 118 6.29 -2.53 -17.61
CA TYR A 118 6.95 -2.37 -16.32
C TYR A 118 6.55 -3.47 -15.34
N TRP A 119 5.25 -3.79 -15.27
CA TRP A 119 4.72 -4.79 -14.38
C TRP A 119 5.37 -6.15 -14.63
N VAL A 120 5.40 -6.61 -15.89
CA VAL A 120 6.08 -7.85 -16.27
C VAL A 120 7.58 -7.78 -15.96
N ALA A 121 8.25 -6.68 -16.29
CA ALA A 121 9.69 -6.53 -16.09
C ALA A 121 10.13 -6.57 -14.61
N THR A 122 9.20 -6.39 -13.67
CA THR A 122 9.47 -6.37 -12.21
C THR A 122 8.84 -7.54 -11.45
N GLU A 123 8.39 -8.57 -12.16
CA GLU A 123 7.70 -9.73 -11.56
C GLU A 123 8.54 -10.42 -10.49
N HIS A 124 9.83 -10.68 -10.76
CA HIS A 124 10.72 -11.39 -9.82
C HIS A 124 10.86 -10.70 -8.47
N HIS A 125 10.85 -9.37 -8.44
CA HIS A 125 10.86 -8.62 -7.18
C HIS A 125 9.63 -8.92 -6.36
N ARG A 126 8.46 -8.97 -6.99
CA ARG A 126 7.19 -9.22 -6.31
C ARG A 126 7.04 -10.67 -5.86
N GLN A 127 7.54 -11.62 -6.64
CA GLN A 127 7.56 -13.04 -6.26
C GLN A 127 8.38 -13.31 -4.98
N SER A 128 9.35 -12.45 -4.66
CA SER A 128 10.16 -12.57 -3.44
C SER A 128 9.45 -12.08 -2.16
N LEU A 129 8.29 -11.43 -2.29
CA LEU A 129 7.59 -10.83 -1.17
C LEU A 129 6.84 -11.88 -0.33
N PRO A 130 6.72 -11.69 1.00
CA PRO A 130 5.86 -12.54 1.81
C PRO A 130 4.40 -12.46 1.36
N ASP A 131 3.73 -13.61 1.23
CA ASP A 131 2.35 -13.72 0.74
C ASP A 131 1.33 -12.90 1.54
N SER A 132 1.61 -12.73 2.84
CA SER A 132 0.78 -11.99 3.79
C SER A 132 1.02 -10.47 3.77
N SER A 133 1.97 -9.98 2.98
CA SER A 133 2.25 -8.55 2.89
C SER A 133 1.17 -7.82 2.09
N ASP A 134 0.88 -6.57 2.46
CA ASP A 134 -0.06 -5.71 1.71
C ASP A 134 0.36 -5.58 0.23
N GLU A 135 1.67 -5.59 -0.03
CA GLU A 135 2.22 -5.46 -1.36
C GLU A 135 2.00 -6.71 -2.21
N ALA A 136 2.14 -7.91 -1.62
CA ALA A 136 1.79 -9.16 -2.29
C ALA A 136 0.28 -9.24 -2.59
N GLN A 137 -0.59 -8.78 -1.67
CA GLN A 137 -2.03 -8.68 -1.94
C GLN A 137 -2.34 -7.71 -3.08
N LEU A 138 -1.69 -6.55 -3.09
CA LEU A 138 -1.84 -5.57 -4.16
C LEU A 138 -1.30 -6.09 -5.50
N GLY A 139 -0.20 -6.84 -5.46
CA GLY A 139 0.37 -7.53 -6.61
C GLY A 139 -0.62 -8.47 -7.27
N ARG A 140 -1.24 -9.37 -6.49
CA ARG A 140 -2.27 -10.29 -7.01
C ARG A 140 -3.48 -9.56 -7.59
N MET A 141 -3.89 -8.43 -6.99
CA MET A 141 -4.95 -7.59 -7.52
C MET A 141 -4.58 -7.03 -8.90
N MET A 142 -3.36 -6.52 -9.05
CA MET A 142 -2.84 -6.04 -10.33
C MET A 142 -2.75 -7.14 -11.38
N ASP A 143 -2.29 -8.34 -10.99
CA ASP A 143 -2.20 -9.49 -11.90
C ASP A 143 -3.60 -9.87 -12.42
N THR A 144 -4.60 -9.88 -11.54
CA THR A 144 -6.00 -10.14 -11.91
C THR A 144 -6.52 -9.07 -12.88
N LEU A 145 -6.31 -7.79 -12.57
CA LEU A 145 -6.74 -6.67 -13.42
C LEU A 145 -6.09 -6.68 -14.82
N ILE A 146 -4.83 -7.10 -14.92
CA ILE A 146 -4.13 -7.23 -16.20
C ILE A 146 -4.64 -8.44 -16.98
N GLN A 147 -4.93 -9.54 -16.30
CA GLN A 147 -5.51 -10.73 -16.92
C GLN A 147 -6.91 -10.44 -17.47
N ASP A 148 -7.79 -9.85 -16.66
CA ASP A 148 -9.11 -9.36 -17.06
C ASP A 148 -9.00 -8.41 -18.27
N GLN A 149 -7.90 -7.65 -18.35
CA GLN A 149 -7.61 -6.79 -19.51
C GLN A 149 -7.27 -7.49 -20.80
N THR A 150 -6.59 -8.61 -20.67
CA THR A 150 -6.20 -9.41 -21.81
C THR A 150 -7.40 -10.20 -22.33
N ASP A 151 -8.30 -10.60 -21.43
CA ASP A 151 -9.45 -11.45 -21.74
C ASP A 151 -10.68 -10.68 -22.22
N ALA A 152 -10.86 -9.41 -21.83
CA ALA A 152 -11.96 -8.57 -22.30
C ALA A 152 -11.63 -7.89 -23.65
N ASP A 153 -12.41 -8.20 -24.68
CA ASP A 153 -12.45 -7.37 -25.90
C ASP A 153 -12.82 -5.93 -25.48
N ALA A 154 -12.09 -4.94 -26.03
CA ALA A 154 -11.96 -3.57 -25.51
C ALA A 154 -13.27 -2.75 -25.33
N ASP A 155 -14.44 -3.29 -25.68
CA ASP A 155 -15.72 -2.60 -25.73
C ASP A 155 -16.61 -2.74 -24.46
N GLU A 156 -16.22 -3.55 -23.46
CA GLU A 156 -17.06 -3.77 -22.25
C GLU A 156 -16.32 -3.53 -20.91
N TRP A 157 -15.30 -2.66 -20.91
CA TRP A 157 -14.40 -2.43 -19.77
C TRP A 157 -15.06 -1.83 -18.52
N TRP A 158 -16.18 -1.12 -18.67
CA TRP A 158 -16.80 -0.33 -17.59
C TRP A 158 -17.83 -1.08 -16.74
N VAL A 159 -18.18 -2.32 -17.09
CA VAL A 159 -19.31 -3.04 -16.47
C VAL A 159 -18.89 -4.05 -15.40
N VAL A 160 -17.62 -4.48 -15.35
CA VAL A 160 -17.21 -5.56 -14.43
C VAL A 160 -16.50 -5.03 -13.18
N GLY A 161 -17.08 -5.35 -12.02
CA GLY A 161 -16.46 -5.22 -10.71
C GLY A 161 -17.35 -4.54 -9.67
N GLU A 162 -18.48 -5.14 -9.31
CA GLU A 162 -19.02 -4.92 -7.97
C GLU A 162 -17.96 -5.43 -6.98
N PRO A 163 -17.46 -4.61 -6.04
CA PRO A 163 -16.59 -5.11 -5.00
C PRO A 163 -17.37 -6.10 -4.13
N ASP A 164 -16.86 -7.32 -3.97
CA ASP A 164 -17.40 -8.26 -2.97
C ASP A 164 -17.45 -7.56 -1.60
N GLU A 165 -18.67 -7.36 -1.11
CA GLU A 165 -18.92 -6.94 0.27
C GLU A 165 -18.66 -8.14 1.20
N GLY A 166 -17.40 -8.36 1.55
CA GLY A 166 -16.96 -9.42 2.48
C GLY A 166 -15.84 -8.97 3.41
#